data_AF-A0A1V9XAA6-F1
#
_entry.id   AF-A0A1V9XAA6-F1
#
_cell.length_a   1.000
_cell.length_b   1.000
_cell.length_c   1.000
_cell.angle_alpha   90.00
_cell.angle_beta   90.00
_cell.angle_gamma   90.00
#
_symmetry.space_group_name_H-M   'P 1'
#
loop_
_entity.id
_entity.type
_entity.pdbx_description
1 polymer ?
#
loop_
_entity_poly.entity_id
_entity_poly.type
_entity_poly.pdbx_seq_one_letter_code
_entity_poly.pdbx_strand_id
1 'polypeptide(L)'
;MWDCRAVSNVFDSPRPCTEDDHPKRGRYGIIKRSPLGFMTSVELTNNFFAVGRNLKYPKYPIWVIHGDFHYSVLFCDEPRVIKEDPKGDTFYWYTVTAHRGVLLNRQYTVKLDVNQRLSKRSSRIDRNVTVLRDCMQIRWPKAKMSVAAMATERKIRRREDLTDTTTSSSNSFLF
;
A
#
# COMPACT_ATOMS: atom_id res chain seq x y z
N MET A 1 -23.22 14.51 5.26
CA MET A 1 -22.07 15.39 4.94
C MET A 1 -20.84 14.75 5.57
N TRP A 2 -19.93 14.20 4.76
CA TRP A 2 -18.69 13.61 5.28
C TRP A 2 -17.69 14.74 5.47
N ASP A 3 -17.46 15.13 6.72
CA ASP A 3 -16.43 16.11 7.08
C ASP A 3 -15.05 15.42 6.99
N CYS A 4 -14.46 15.45 5.79
CA CYS A 4 -13.16 14.86 5.51
C CYS A 4 -12.05 15.82 5.93
N ARG A 5 -11.75 15.86 7.23
CA ARG A 5 -10.56 16.56 7.75
C ARG A 5 -9.30 15.78 7.38
N ALA A 6 -8.52 16.29 6.43
CA ALA A 6 -7.18 15.77 6.17
C ALA A 6 -6.28 16.02 7.40
N VAL A 7 -5.76 14.94 7.98
CA VAL A 7 -4.80 14.99 9.08
C VAL A 7 -3.47 14.45 8.57
N SER A 8 -2.43 15.28 8.56
CA SER A 8 -1.11 14.97 7.99
C SER A 8 -0.30 13.95 8.80
N ASN A 9 -0.81 13.49 9.95
CA ASN A 9 -0.02 12.75 10.92
C ASN A 9 -0.54 11.34 11.16
N VAL A 10 0.40 10.38 11.14
CA VAL A 10 0.17 8.95 11.45
C VAL A 10 -0.02 8.67 12.94
N PHE A 11 0.06 9.68 13.81
CA PHE A 11 0.01 9.54 15.26
C PHE A 11 -1.41 9.40 15.81
N ASP A 12 -1.53 8.73 16.96
CA ASP A 12 -2.75 8.73 17.73
C ASP A 12 -2.93 10.06 18.47
N SER A 13 -4.19 10.49 18.51
CA SER A 13 -4.65 11.71 19.15
C SER A 13 -4.11 12.99 18.51
N PRO A 14 -4.85 14.11 18.61
CA PRO A 14 -4.40 15.36 18.04
C PRO A 14 -3.13 15.87 18.77
N ARG A 15 -1.99 15.87 18.09
CA ARG A 15 -0.73 16.45 18.57
C ARG A 15 -0.51 17.84 17.96
N PRO A 16 0.05 18.80 18.71
CA PRO A 16 0.46 20.07 18.11
C PRO A 16 1.49 19.81 17.02
N CYS A 17 1.37 20.53 15.90
CA CYS A 17 2.37 20.47 14.84
C CYS A 17 3.66 21.11 15.34
N THR A 18 4.80 20.45 15.14
CA THR A 18 6.14 20.97 15.49
C THR A 18 6.82 21.67 14.34
N GLU A 19 6.21 21.69 13.14
CA GLU A 19 6.75 22.42 12.00
C GLU A 19 6.39 23.90 12.07
N ASP A 20 7.38 24.76 11.83
CA ASP A 20 7.27 26.21 11.97
C ASP A 20 6.29 26.86 10.97
N ASP A 21 6.05 26.20 9.82
CA ASP A 21 5.15 26.66 8.75
C ASP A 21 3.70 26.14 8.89
N HIS A 22 3.41 25.32 9.90
CA HIS A 22 2.05 24.83 10.15
C HIS A 22 1.29 25.74 11.13
N PRO A 23 -0.04 25.88 10.98
CA PRO A 23 -0.81 26.70 11.91
C PRO A 23 -0.62 26.16 13.34
N LYS A 24 0.03 26.95 14.21
CA LYS A 24 0.41 26.60 15.60
C LYS A 24 -0.77 26.14 16.49
N ARG A 25 -2.01 26.29 16.03
CA ARG A 25 -3.26 25.87 16.71
C ARG A 25 -3.86 24.56 16.15
N GLY A 26 -3.34 24.05 15.04
CA GLY A 26 -3.79 22.79 14.48
C GLY A 26 -3.29 21.63 15.32
N ARG A 27 -4.22 20.87 15.93
CA ARG A 27 -3.89 19.55 16.47
C ARG A 27 -4.21 18.50 15.39
N TYR A 28 -3.21 17.69 15.04
CA TYR A 28 -3.27 16.73 13.95
C TYR A 28 -3.04 15.32 14.49
N GLY A 29 -3.85 14.37 14.06
CA GLY A 29 -3.72 12.97 14.47
C GLY A 29 -5.05 12.23 14.40
N ILE A 30 -4.96 10.92 14.45
CA ILE A 30 -6.11 10.05 14.26
C ILE A 30 -6.76 9.78 15.60
N ILE A 31 -8.03 10.16 15.71
CA ILE A 31 -8.80 10.18 16.95
C ILE A 31 -9.49 8.84 17.21
N LYS A 32 -9.82 8.10 16.15
CA LYS A 32 -10.54 6.83 16.22
C LYS A 32 -9.89 5.80 15.32
N ARG A 33 -10.08 4.52 15.67
CA ARG A 33 -9.63 3.38 14.87
C ARG A 33 -10.05 3.53 13.40
N SER A 34 -9.06 3.56 12.53
CA SER A 34 -9.25 3.72 11.09
C SER A 34 -9.86 2.47 10.46
N PRO A 35 -10.73 2.62 9.44
CA PRO A 35 -11.14 1.49 8.60
C PRO A 35 -9.96 0.79 7.93
N LEU A 36 -8.99 1.58 7.46
CA LEU A 36 -7.81 1.13 6.72
C LEU A 36 -6.56 1.24 7.57
N GLY A 37 -5.65 0.30 7.38
CA GLY A 37 -4.37 0.27 8.08
C GLY A 37 -3.33 1.09 7.34
N PHE A 38 -2.29 1.50 8.06
CA PHE A 38 -1.11 2.10 7.46
C PHE A 38 0.15 1.43 8.00
N MET A 39 1.06 1.07 7.11
CA MET A 39 2.36 0.49 7.45
C MET A 39 3.45 1.15 6.60
N THR A 40 4.62 1.32 7.19
CA THR A 40 5.79 1.90 6.53
C THR A 40 7.05 1.22 7.03
N SER A 41 7.98 0.90 6.13
CA SER A 41 9.30 0.36 6.50
C SER A 41 10.13 1.38 7.28
N VAL A 42 9.80 2.67 7.21
CA VAL A 42 10.45 3.75 7.96
C VAL A 42 10.41 3.51 9.48
N GLU A 43 9.39 2.82 9.99
CA GLU A 43 9.33 2.47 11.43
C GLU A 43 10.43 1.48 11.85
N LEU A 44 10.96 0.68 10.92
CA LEU A 44 12.06 -0.24 11.18
C LEU A 44 13.42 0.41 10.97
N THR A 45 13.54 1.30 9.99
CA THR A 45 14.82 1.94 9.66
C THR A 45 15.10 3.18 10.50
N ASN A 46 14.08 3.78 11.08
CA ASN A 46 14.20 4.99 11.87
C ASN A 46 13.48 4.85 13.23
N ASN A 47 14.27 4.78 14.31
CA ASN A 47 13.76 4.68 15.69
C ASN A 47 12.99 5.93 16.18
N PHE A 48 12.91 6.99 15.38
CA PHE A 48 12.24 8.24 15.74
C PHE A 48 10.75 8.29 15.34
N PHE A 49 10.26 7.39 14.48
CA PHE A 49 8.88 7.42 13.98
C PHE A 49 8.14 6.11 14.22
N ALA A 50 6.95 6.21 14.80
CA ALA A 50 6.04 5.09 14.98
C ALA A 50 4.62 5.48 14.54
N VAL A 51 3.97 4.60 13.78
CA VAL A 51 2.57 4.75 13.38
C VAL A 51 1.68 4.50 14.60
N GLY A 52 0.66 5.35 14.77
CA GLY A 52 -0.32 5.27 15.85
C GLY A 52 -1.14 3.98 15.80
N ARG A 53 -1.63 3.54 16.95
CA ARG A 53 -2.46 2.33 17.10
C ARG A 53 -3.73 2.39 16.27
N ASN A 54 -4.33 3.58 16.10
CA ASN A 54 -5.54 3.75 15.30
C ASN A 54 -5.34 3.41 13.81
N LEU A 55 -4.11 3.48 13.30
CA LEU A 55 -3.74 3.02 11.95
C LEU A 55 -3.10 1.63 11.95
N LYS A 56 -2.31 1.28 12.97
CA LYS A 56 -1.69 -0.05 13.03
C LYS A 56 -2.71 -1.17 13.13
N TYR A 57 -3.83 -0.94 13.80
CA TYR A 57 -4.89 -1.93 14.02
C TYR A 57 -6.17 -1.51 13.29
N PRO A 58 -6.28 -1.70 11.97
CA PRO A 58 -7.46 -1.27 11.23
C PRO A 58 -8.71 -2.10 11.53
N LYS A 59 -9.89 -1.61 11.13
CA LYS A 59 -11.16 -2.35 11.25
C LYS A 59 -11.34 -3.42 10.18
N TYR A 60 -10.75 -3.22 9.01
CA TYR A 60 -10.78 -4.16 7.89
C TYR A 60 -9.37 -4.68 7.58
N PRO A 61 -9.24 -5.88 7.02
CA PRO A 61 -7.95 -6.48 6.64
C PRO A 61 -7.40 -5.83 5.37
N ILE A 62 -7.26 -4.50 5.38
CA ILE A 62 -6.77 -3.67 4.28
C ILE A 62 -5.75 -2.71 4.87
N TRP A 63 -4.56 -2.67 4.26
CA TRP A 63 -3.46 -1.82 4.68
C TRP A 63 -2.89 -1.07 3.48
N VAL A 64 -2.69 0.23 3.66
CA VAL A 64 -1.85 1.04 2.79
C VAL A 64 -0.41 0.88 3.24
N ILE A 65 0.46 0.54 2.31
CA ILE A 65 1.90 0.38 2.52
C ILE A 65 2.59 1.55 1.86
N HIS A 66 3.37 2.28 2.63
CA HIS A 66 4.25 3.33 2.14
C HIS A 66 5.66 2.76 1.96
N GLY A 67 6.10 2.70 0.70
CA GLY A 67 7.50 2.50 0.35
C GLY A 67 8.18 3.82 0.01
N ASP A 68 9.45 3.77 -0.38
CA ASP A 68 10.29 4.97 -0.55
C ASP A 68 9.72 6.01 -1.53
N PHE A 69 9.03 5.56 -2.60
CA PHE A 69 8.58 6.44 -3.70
C PHE A 69 7.13 6.23 -4.12
N HIS A 70 6.43 5.25 -3.56
CA HIS A 70 5.07 4.94 -3.96
C HIS A 70 4.29 4.28 -2.83
N TYR A 71 2.97 4.39 -2.92
CA TYR A 71 2.05 3.68 -2.07
C TYR A 71 1.56 2.41 -2.76
N SER A 72 1.30 1.38 -1.97
CA SER A 72 0.66 0.15 -2.42
C SER A 72 -0.41 -0.27 -1.43
N VAL A 73 -1.31 -1.16 -1.85
CA VAL A 73 -2.40 -1.66 -1.00
C VAL A 73 -2.26 -3.15 -0.85
N LEU A 74 -2.26 -3.61 0.40
CA LEU A 74 -2.33 -5.01 0.76
C LEU A 74 -3.68 -5.29 1.40
N PHE A 75 -4.33 -6.38 1.01
CA PHE A 75 -5.57 -6.81 1.65
C PHE A 75 -5.67 -8.33 1.72
N CYS A 76 -6.53 -8.81 2.61
CA CYS A 76 -6.85 -10.22 2.78
C CYS A 76 -8.36 -10.36 2.92
N ASP A 77 -8.96 -11.43 2.39
CA ASP A 77 -10.39 -11.63 2.54
C ASP A 77 -10.77 -12.13 3.94
N GLU A 78 -9.79 -12.59 4.72
CA GLU A 78 -9.99 -13.21 6.03
C GLU A 78 -9.92 -12.16 7.17
N PRO A 79 -11.05 -11.77 7.79
CA PRO A 79 -11.06 -10.71 8.80
C PRO A 79 -10.32 -11.09 10.10
N ARG A 80 -10.15 -12.39 10.39
CA ARG A 80 -9.47 -12.83 11.62
C ARG A 80 -8.02 -12.36 11.69
N VAL A 81 -7.35 -12.13 10.55
CA VAL A 81 -5.94 -11.69 10.51
C VAL A 81 -5.73 -10.30 11.13
N ILE A 82 -6.81 -9.55 11.40
CA ILE A 82 -6.75 -8.30 12.15
C ILE A 82 -6.36 -8.54 13.62
N LYS A 83 -6.81 -9.65 14.21
CA LYS A 83 -6.62 -9.96 15.64
C LYS A 83 -5.64 -11.10 15.86
N GLU A 84 -5.52 -12.00 14.90
CA GLU A 84 -4.72 -13.21 14.98
C GLU A 84 -3.56 -13.19 13.99
N ASP A 85 -2.54 -14.01 14.26
CA ASP A 85 -1.47 -14.24 13.32
C ASP A 85 -1.96 -15.04 12.08
N PRO A 86 -1.41 -14.76 10.88
CA PRO A 86 -1.72 -15.51 9.67
C PRO A 86 -1.32 -16.99 9.79
N LYS A 87 -2.19 -17.88 9.32
CA LYS A 87 -2.02 -19.34 9.38
C LYS A 87 -2.03 -19.95 7.97
N GLY A 88 -1.21 -19.40 7.06
CA GLY A 88 -1.25 -19.77 5.64
C GLY A 88 -2.24 -18.93 4.82
N ASP A 89 -2.62 -17.76 5.35
CA ASP A 89 -3.58 -16.87 4.72
C ASP A 89 -3.02 -16.24 3.44
N THR A 90 -3.92 -16.04 2.49
CA THR A 90 -3.59 -15.42 1.20
C THR A 90 -3.94 -13.94 1.24
N PHE A 91 -2.96 -13.13 0.90
CA PHE A 91 -3.05 -11.69 0.79
C PHE A 91 -2.87 -11.29 -0.67
N TYR A 92 -3.58 -10.25 -1.08
CA TYR A 92 -3.46 -9.63 -2.39
C TYR A 92 -2.76 -8.30 -2.25
N TRP A 93 -1.69 -8.12 -3.02
CA TRP A 93 -0.90 -6.91 -2.99
C TRP A 93 -0.96 -6.21 -4.33
N TYR A 94 -1.43 -4.98 -4.32
CA TYR A 94 -1.65 -4.15 -5.48
C TYR A 94 -0.73 -2.94 -5.44
N THR A 95 0.05 -2.74 -6.49
CA THR A 95 0.98 -1.62 -6.60
C THR A 95 0.84 -0.92 -7.94
N VAL A 96 0.94 0.40 -7.91
CA VAL A 96 1.01 1.24 -9.11
C VAL A 96 2.37 1.93 -9.08
N THR A 97 3.22 1.57 -10.03
CA THR A 97 4.58 2.12 -10.14
C THR A 97 4.76 2.85 -11.46
N ALA A 98 5.55 3.91 -11.47
CA ALA A 98 5.97 4.57 -12.70
C ALA A 98 7.39 4.14 -13.03
N HIS A 99 7.62 3.64 -14.23
CA HIS A 99 8.96 3.34 -14.73
C HIS A 99 9.13 3.91 -16.13
N ARG A 100 10.13 4.80 -16.31
CA ARG A 100 10.40 5.48 -17.59
C ARG A 100 9.15 6.18 -18.17
N GLY A 101 8.38 6.87 -17.32
CA GLY A 101 7.17 7.58 -17.73
C GLY A 101 5.93 6.70 -17.97
N VAL A 102 6.06 5.38 -17.84
CA VAL A 102 4.96 4.43 -18.00
C VAL A 102 4.43 4.03 -16.63
N LEU A 103 3.11 4.17 -16.45
CA LEU A 103 2.42 3.66 -15.27
C LEU A 103 2.11 2.17 -15.44
N LEU A 104 2.57 1.37 -14.48
CA LEU A 104 2.40 -0.06 -14.41
C LEU A 104 1.59 -0.40 -13.18
N ASN A 105 0.44 -1.02 -13.40
CA ASN A 105 -0.37 -1.65 -12.38
C ASN A 105 0.06 -3.11 -12.25
N ARG A 106 0.47 -3.53 -11.05
CA ARG A 106 0.89 -4.89 -10.74
C ARG A 106 0.08 -5.45 -9.58
N GLN A 107 -0.35 -6.69 -9.73
CA GLN A 107 -0.99 -7.46 -8.68
C GLN A 107 -0.18 -8.71 -8.35
N TYR A 108 0.12 -8.89 -7.08
CA TYR A 108 0.85 -10.03 -6.52
C TYR A 108 -0.05 -10.80 -5.55
N THR A 109 0.20 -12.10 -5.44
CA THR A 109 -0.39 -12.93 -4.39
C THR A 109 0.70 -13.25 -3.37
N VAL A 110 0.41 -13.01 -2.10
CA VAL A 110 1.34 -13.14 -0.99
C VAL A 110 0.74 -14.14 -0.01
N LYS A 111 1.50 -15.16 0.38
CA LYS A 111 1.11 -16.10 1.43
C LYS A 111 1.88 -15.79 2.70
N LEU A 112 1.16 -15.62 3.81
CA LEU A 112 1.73 -15.42 5.13
C LEU A 112 1.40 -16.60 6.03
N ASP A 113 2.43 -17.19 6.63
CA ASP A 113 2.29 -18.31 7.55
C ASP A 113 3.35 -18.24 8.65
N VAL A 114 2.93 -18.34 9.90
CA VAL A 114 3.83 -18.45 11.06
C VAL A 114 4.54 -19.80 11.11
N ASN A 115 3.91 -20.87 10.62
CA ASN A 115 4.37 -22.25 10.78
C ASN A 115 5.19 -22.75 9.57
N GLN A 116 5.22 -22.02 8.46
CA GLN A 116 5.90 -22.48 7.25
C GLN A 116 7.44 -22.45 7.38
N ARG A 117 8.11 -23.49 6.88
CA ARG A 117 9.56 -23.46 6.60
C ARG A 117 9.75 -22.78 5.25
N LEU A 118 10.41 -21.61 5.23
CA LEU A 118 10.68 -20.84 4.01
C LEU A 118 11.35 -21.72 2.95
N SER A 119 10.82 -21.74 1.73
CA SER A 119 11.60 -22.22 0.58
C SER A 119 12.66 -21.16 0.27
N LYS A 120 13.94 -21.57 0.30
CA LYS A 120 15.09 -20.72 -0.01
C LYS A 120 15.16 -20.48 -1.52
N ARG A 121 14.22 -19.76 -2.12
CA ARG A 121 14.47 -19.16 -3.44
C ARG A 121 14.97 -17.74 -3.27
N SER A 122 16.31 -17.66 -3.16
CA SER A 122 17.05 -16.43 -3.37
C SER A 122 17.01 -16.08 -4.84
N SER A 123 16.10 -15.19 -5.21
CA SER A 123 16.22 -14.38 -6.43
C SER A 123 16.30 -12.94 -5.96
N ARG A 124 17.19 -12.13 -6.55
CA ARG A 124 17.32 -10.67 -6.30
C ARG A 124 15.98 -10.07 -5.92
N ILE A 125 15.79 -9.83 -4.63
CA ILE A 125 14.50 -9.44 -4.10
C ILE A 125 14.29 -7.99 -4.54
N ASP A 126 13.23 -7.74 -5.29
CA ASP A 126 12.79 -6.39 -5.66
C ASP A 126 12.67 -5.55 -4.37
N ARG A 127 13.18 -4.31 -4.38
CA ARG A 127 13.14 -3.41 -3.21
C ARG A 127 11.71 -3.27 -2.66
N ASN A 128 10.72 -3.30 -3.54
CA ASN A 128 9.30 -3.23 -3.16
C ASN A 128 8.88 -4.44 -2.31
N VAL A 129 9.40 -5.63 -2.62
CA VAL A 129 9.15 -6.86 -1.84
C VAL A 129 9.85 -6.80 -0.48
N THR A 130 11.00 -6.12 -0.39
CA THR A 130 11.67 -5.85 0.90
C THR A 130 10.82 -4.94 1.78
N VAL A 131 10.35 -3.79 1.26
CA VAL A 131 9.45 -2.88 2.01
C VAL A 131 8.21 -3.62 2.51
N LEU A 132 7.59 -4.43 1.65
CA LEU A 132 6.46 -5.26 2.03
C LEU A 132 6.83 -6.20 3.18
N ARG A 133 7.94 -6.94 3.05
CA ARG A 133 8.41 -7.88 4.08
C ARG A 133 8.60 -7.19 5.43
N ASP A 134 9.25 -6.04 5.42
CA ASP A 134 9.55 -5.24 6.59
C ASP A 134 8.23 -4.81 7.28
N CYS A 135 7.26 -4.30 6.50
CA CYS A 135 5.92 -3.97 7.01
C CYS A 135 5.20 -5.19 7.59
N MET A 136 5.30 -6.36 6.93
CA MET A 136 4.69 -7.59 7.43
C MET A 136 5.32 -8.03 8.75
N GLN A 137 6.63 -7.86 8.90
CA GLN A 137 7.36 -8.24 10.11
C GLN A 137 7.06 -7.31 11.28
N ILE A 138 6.80 -6.01 11.04
CA ILE A 138 6.29 -5.09 12.06
C ILE A 138 4.94 -5.60 12.59
N ARG A 139 4.05 -6.02 11.70
CA ARG A 139 2.69 -6.41 12.05
C ARG A 139 2.60 -7.81 12.67
N TRP A 140 3.30 -8.76 12.06
CA TRP A 140 3.32 -10.17 12.41
C TRP A 140 4.78 -10.65 12.52
N PRO A 141 5.47 -10.41 13.65
CA PRO A 141 6.91 -10.66 13.78
C PRO A 141 7.34 -12.11 13.55
N LYS A 142 6.43 -13.07 13.77
CA LYS A 142 6.67 -14.50 13.61
C LYS A 142 6.24 -15.03 12.24
N ALA A 143 5.51 -14.24 11.45
CA ALA A 143 5.02 -14.67 10.16
C ALA A 143 6.14 -14.68 9.12
N LYS A 144 6.14 -15.72 8.29
CA LYS A 144 7.02 -15.83 7.14
C LYS A 144 6.23 -15.54 5.88
N MET A 145 6.87 -14.83 4.96
CA MET A 145 6.25 -14.37 3.73
C MET A 145 6.78 -15.11 2.52
N SER A 146 5.87 -15.65 1.72
CA SER A 146 6.12 -16.13 0.36
C SER A 146 5.37 -15.25 -0.62
N VAL A 147 6.06 -14.71 -1.61
CA VAL A 147 5.44 -13.93 -2.69
C VAL A 147 5.40 -14.83 -3.92
N ALA A 148 4.19 -15.12 -4.40
CA ALA A 148 4.01 -15.78 -5.69
C ALA A 148 4.23 -14.78 -6.83
N ALA A 149 4.62 -15.28 -8.00
CA ALA A 149 4.88 -14.46 -9.18
C ALA A 149 3.67 -13.60 -9.57
N MET A 150 3.93 -12.45 -10.22
CA MET A 150 2.91 -11.46 -10.59
C MET A 150 1.71 -12.11 -11.27
N ALA A 151 0.52 -11.90 -10.71
CA ALA A 151 -0.72 -12.39 -11.29
C ALA A 151 -1.10 -11.60 -12.54
N THR A 152 -0.79 -10.29 -12.58
CA THR A 152 -1.11 -9.42 -13.72
C THR A 152 -0.23 -8.16 -13.70
N GLU A 153 0.27 -7.75 -14.87
CA GLU A 153 0.84 -6.41 -15.12
C GLU A 153 0.04 -5.73 -16.24
N ARG A 154 -0.46 -4.52 -16.01
CA ARG A 154 -1.15 -3.71 -17.02
C ARG A 154 -0.49 -2.35 -17.15
N LYS A 155 -0.17 -1.98 -18.39
CA LYS A 155 0.26 -0.63 -18.76
C LYS A 155 -0.96 0.29 -18.75
N ILE A 156 -0.93 1.33 -17.93
CA ILE A 156 -1.95 2.38 -17.93
C ILE A 156 -1.56 3.38 -19.02
N ARG A 157 -2.40 3.51 -20.06
CA ARG A 157 -2.25 4.51 -21.12
C ARG A 157 -2.61 5.89 -20.60
N ARG A 158 -1.89 6.94 -21.03
CA ARG A 158 -2.27 8.32 -20.68
C ARG A 158 -3.53 8.71 -21.47
N ARG A 159 -4.30 9.65 -20.94
CA ARG A 159 -5.50 10.18 -21.61
C ARG A 159 -5.18 10.84 -22.96
N GLU A 160 -3.96 11.34 -23.12
CA GLU A 160 -3.42 11.90 -24.37
C GLU A 160 -3.19 10.83 -25.46
N ASP A 161 -3.02 9.56 -25.11
CA ASP A 161 -2.86 8.46 -26.08
C ASP A 161 -4.20 7.96 -26.66
N LEU A 162 -5.34 8.51 -26.22
CA LEU A 162 -6.69 8.10 -26.65
C LEU A 162 -7.25 8.97 -27.78
N THR A 163 -6.58 10.07 -28.15
CA THR A 163 -7.07 10.99 -29.20
C THR A 163 -6.65 10.60 -30.61
N ASP A 164 -5.79 9.60 -30.80
CA ASP A 164 -5.28 9.21 -32.12
C ASP A 164 -6.03 8.02 -32.75
N THR A 165 -7.23 7.70 -32.28
CA THR A 165 -8.07 6.64 -32.87
C THR A 165 -9.46 7.15 -33.28
N THR A 166 -9.53 8.29 -33.96
CA THR A 166 -10.60 8.55 -34.92
C THR A 166 -10.07 8.29 -36.32
N THR A 167 -10.48 7.14 -36.84
CA THR A 167 -10.33 6.64 -38.20
C THR A 167 -10.51 7.74 -39.24
N SER A 168 -9.42 8.07 -39.94
CA SER A 168 -9.48 8.55 -41.32
C SER A 168 -9.97 7.38 -42.17
N SER A 169 -11.28 7.30 -42.32
CA SER A 169 -11.92 6.48 -43.34
C SER A 169 -12.43 7.43 -44.41
N SER A 170 -11.60 7.63 -45.43
CA SER A 170 -12.01 8.17 -46.72
C SER A 170 -13.31 7.49 -47.15
N ASN A 171 -14.37 8.26 -47.37
CA ASN A 171 -15.43 7.91 -48.29
C ASN A 171 -15.94 9.20 -48.93
N SER A 172 -15.46 9.42 -50.14
CA SER A 172 -16.09 10.22 -51.18
C SER A 172 -17.57 9.88 -51.32
N PHE A 173 -18.46 10.86 -51.27
CA PHE A 173 -19.63 10.91 -52.15
C PHE A 173 -20.03 12.36 -52.40
N LEU A 174 -20.04 12.70 -53.68
CA LEU A 174 -20.70 13.85 -54.30
C LEU A 174 -22.21 13.78 -54.02
N PHE A 175 -22.83 14.89 -53.64
CA PHE A 175 -23.89 15.63 -54.36
C PHE A 175 -24.24 16.88 -53.57
#